data_AF-A0A9D3LLQ3-F1
#
_entry.id   AF-A0A9D3LLQ3-F1
#
_cell.length_a   1.000
_cell.length_b   1.000
_cell.length_c   1.000
_cell.angle_alpha   90.00
_cell.angle_beta   90.00
_cell.angle_gamma   90.00
#
_symmetry.space_group_name_H-M   'P 1'
#
loop_
_entity.id
_entity.type
_entity.pdbx_description
1 polymer ?
#
loop_
_entity_poly.entity_id
_entity_poly.type
_entity_poly.pdbx_seq_one_letter_code
_entity_poly.pdbx_strand_id
1 'polypeptide(L)'
;MYANLGVPEKTQLLKLSVPATFMLVALDEGPGPPIKYQYAELGKLYAVVSQLVRCCDVSSRMQSSINGNPPLPNPYGDSNLSQPIMPLQQLVAEILFVRTSYVKKIIEDCSNSDETIKLLRFSCWENPQFSSTVLSELLWQVAYSYTYELRPYLDLLLQILLIEDSWQTHRIHNVLKGIPDDRDGLFDTIQRSKNHYQKRAYQCIKCMVALFSNCSVAYQILQSNGDLKRKWTWAVEWLGDELERRPYTGNPQYTYNNWSPPVQSNETSNGYFLERSHSARMTLAKACELCPEECHLTKHEAVSEEDAARKSSSPQRLLPGEGTGQPKHTEPDEQEAPDEHESSPPEDTTLYPHPPATQFPQNNHPHGQPYTGPAAQHMNNPQRPGQRAQENWEGTEEVAPAQTKE
;
A
#
# COMPACT_ATOMS: atom_id res chain seq x y z
N MET A 1 -20.96 -23.77 -6.41
CA MET A 1 -21.66 -22.99 -7.46
C MET A 1 -21.73 -23.83 -8.72
N TYR A 2 -22.69 -23.62 -9.63
CA TYR A 2 -22.85 -24.44 -10.84
C TYR A 2 -21.59 -24.45 -11.73
N ALA A 3 -20.87 -23.33 -11.80
CA ALA A 3 -19.57 -23.19 -12.47
C ALA A 3 -18.45 -24.11 -11.94
N ASN A 4 -18.60 -24.71 -10.74
CA ASN A 4 -17.62 -25.64 -10.17
C ASN A 4 -17.82 -27.10 -10.60
N LEU A 5 -18.92 -27.44 -11.30
CA LEU A 5 -19.26 -28.84 -11.58
C LEU A 5 -18.40 -29.48 -12.68
N GLY A 6 -18.01 -28.69 -13.68
CA GLY A 6 -17.20 -29.21 -14.79
C GLY A 6 -17.06 -28.26 -15.97
N VAL A 7 -16.35 -28.73 -16.99
CA VAL A 7 -16.21 -28.05 -18.30
C VAL A 7 -17.56 -27.90 -19.02
N PRO A 8 -18.50 -28.86 -19.01
CA PRO A 8 -19.81 -28.69 -19.64
C PRO A 8 -20.60 -27.50 -19.08
N GLU A 9 -20.63 -27.36 -17.76
CA GLU A 9 -21.37 -26.31 -17.06
C GLU A 9 -20.74 -24.93 -17.28
N LYS A 10 -19.40 -24.84 -17.24
CA LYS A 10 -18.67 -23.63 -17.63
C LYS A 10 -18.96 -23.25 -19.09
N THR A 11 -18.96 -24.21 -20.00
CA THR A 11 -19.28 -24.01 -21.42
C THR A 11 -20.70 -23.49 -21.61
N GLN A 12 -21.67 -24.02 -20.85
CA GLN A 12 -23.06 -23.55 -20.88
C GLN A 12 -23.19 -22.11 -20.36
N LEU A 13 -22.57 -21.78 -19.23
CA LEU A 13 -22.58 -20.42 -18.67
C LEU A 13 -21.92 -19.40 -19.61
N LEU A 14 -20.82 -19.77 -20.26
CA LEU A 14 -20.15 -18.94 -21.27
C LEU A 14 -21.04 -18.73 -22.50
N LYS A 15 -21.66 -19.78 -23.05
CA LYS A 15 -22.61 -19.67 -24.18
C LYS A 15 -23.82 -18.80 -23.86
N LEU A 16 -24.27 -18.77 -22.60
CA LEU A 16 -25.34 -17.90 -22.11
C LEU A 16 -24.88 -16.46 -21.80
N SER A 17 -23.62 -16.12 -22.05
CA SER A 17 -23.02 -14.79 -21.77
C SER A 17 -23.17 -14.35 -20.31
N VAL A 18 -23.16 -15.31 -19.38
CA VAL A 18 -23.30 -15.05 -17.94
C VAL A 18 -22.25 -14.06 -17.40
N PRO A 19 -20.96 -14.09 -17.81
CA PRO A 19 -20.00 -13.10 -17.36
C PRO A 19 -20.43 -11.67 -17.71
N ALA A 20 -20.86 -11.40 -18.95
CA ALA A 20 -21.29 -10.07 -19.37
C ALA A 20 -22.52 -9.60 -18.55
N THR A 21 -23.53 -10.46 -18.42
CA THR A 21 -24.73 -10.17 -17.61
C THR A 21 -24.36 -9.83 -16.17
N PHE A 22 -23.46 -10.61 -15.56
CA PHE A 22 -23.02 -10.40 -14.17
C PHE A 22 -22.21 -9.11 -14.02
N MET A 23 -21.30 -8.82 -14.95
CA MET A 23 -20.51 -7.58 -14.94
C MET A 23 -21.40 -6.34 -15.10
N LEU A 24 -22.42 -6.39 -15.94
CA LEU A 24 -23.41 -5.31 -16.07
C LEU A 24 -24.25 -5.14 -14.80
N VAL A 25 -24.68 -6.24 -14.15
CA VAL A 25 -25.39 -6.17 -12.84
C VAL A 25 -24.52 -5.52 -11.78
N ALA A 26 -23.22 -5.79 -11.73
CA ALA A 26 -22.28 -5.16 -10.80
C ALA A 26 -22.05 -3.66 -11.07
N LEU A 27 -22.39 -3.17 -12.26
CA LEU A 27 -22.35 -1.77 -12.68
C LEU A 27 -23.73 -1.07 -12.63
N ASP A 28 -24.78 -1.74 -12.12
CA ASP A 28 -26.18 -1.29 -12.20
C ASP A 28 -26.72 -1.08 -13.64
N GLU A 29 -26.01 -1.59 -14.65
CA GLU A 29 -26.40 -1.62 -16.07
C GLU A 29 -27.09 -2.94 -16.49
N GLY A 30 -27.23 -3.88 -15.54
CA GLY A 30 -27.70 -5.25 -15.80
C GLY A 30 -29.22 -5.40 -15.91
N PRO A 31 -29.71 -6.58 -16.34
CA PRO A 31 -31.13 -6.86 -16.40
C PRO A 31 -31.76 -6.97 -15.00
N GLY A 32 -32.78 -6.15 -14.75
CA GLY A 32 -33.52 -6.12 -13.48
C GLY A 32 -33.68 -4.69 -12.95
N PRO A 33 -34.28 -4.52 -11.76
CA PRO A 33 -34.24 -3.24 -11.06
C PRO A 33 -32.80 -2.96 -10.56
N PRO A 34 -32.34 -1.69 -10.54
CA PRO A 34 -31.05 -1.32 -9.95
C PRO A 34 -30.93 -1.76 -8.50
N ILE A 35 -29.70 -1.99 -8.03
CA ILE A 35 -29.40 -2.49 -6.69
C ILE A 35 -29.64 -1.37 -5.67
N LYS A 36 -30.83 -1.38 -5.05
CA LYS A 36 -31.24 -0.35 -4.07
C LYS A 36 -30.60 -0.50 -2.68
N TYR A 37 -29.78 -1.53 -2.47
CA TYR A 37 -29.15 -1.82 -1.18
C TYR A 37 -27.72 -1.29 -1.14
N GLN A 38 -27.42 -0.46 -0.13
CA GLN A 38 -26.12 0.18 0.06
C GLN A 38 -24.95 -0.82 0.30
N TYR A 39 -25.26 -2.08 0.60
CA TYR A 39 -24.29 -3.15 0.89
C TYR A 39 -24.71 -4.48 0.23
N ALA A 40 -24.81 -4.51 -1.10
CA ALA A 40 -25.08 -5.76 -1.82
C ALA A 40 -23.83 -6.65 -1.87
N GLU A 41 -23.90 -7.87 -1.31
CA GLU A 41 -22.79 -8.83 -1.33
C GLU A 41 -22.62 -9.50 -2.70
N LEU A 42 -21.92 -8.83 -3.61
CA LEU A 42 -21.66 -9.33 -4.97
C LEU A 42 -20.47 -10.32 -5.08
N GLY A 43 -19.82 -10.70 -3.97
CA GLY A 43 -18.63 -11.57 -3.99
C GLY A 43 -18.79 -12.90 -4.74
N LYS A 44 -19.98 -13.53 -4.67
CA LYS A 44 -20.28 -14.76 -5.44
C LYS A 44 -20.43 -14.50 -6.94
N LEU A 45 -20.92 -13.32 -7.33
CA LEU A 45 -21.02 -12.88 -8.72
C LEU A 45 -19.62 -12.69 -9.30
N TYR A 46 -18.74 -11.95 -8.61
CA TYR A 46 -17.35 -11.76 -9.02
C TYR A 46 -16.57 -13.08 -9.12
N ALA A 47 -16.80 -14.01 -8.18
CA ALA A 47 -16.20 -15.34 -8.22
C ALA A 47 -16.59 -16.13 -9.49
N VAL A 48 -17.86 -16.08 -9.92
CA VAL A 48 -18.30 -16.72 -11.17
C VAL A 48 -17.70 -16.03 -12.40
N VAL A 49 -17.61 -14.69 -12.42
CA VAL A 49 -16.94 -13.95 -13.50
C VAL A 49 -15.47 -14.37 -13.61
N SER A 50 -14.72 -14.39 -12.50
CA SER A 50 -13.33 -14.88 -12.45
C SER A 50 -13.18 -16.27 -13.06
N GLN A 51 -13.95 -17.24 -12.56
CA GLN A 51 -13.83 -18.64 -12.99
C GLN A 51 -14.10 -18.81 -14.49
N LEU A 52 -15.11 -18.12 -15.03
CA LEU A 52 -15.49 -18.24 -16.44
C LEU A 52 -14.51 -17.51 -17.36
N VAL A 53 -14.07 -16.29 -17.00
CA VAL A 53 -13.10 -15.52 -17.80
C VAL A 53 -11.74 -16.23 -17.87
N ARG A 54 -11.28 -16.85 -16.78
CA ARG A 54 -10.03 -17.64 -16.76
C ARG A 54 -10.10 -18.97 -17.53
N CYS A 55 -11.27 -19.31 -18.08
CA CYS A 55 -11.47 -20.42 -19.02
C CYS A 55 -11.47 -19.98 -20.49
N CYS A 56 -11.38 -18.68 -20.78
CA CYS A 56 -11.42 -18.12 -22.14
C CYS A 56 -10.03 -17.81 -22.69
N ASP A 57 -9.90 -17.81 -24.02
CA ASP A 57 -8.72 -17.28 -24.69
C ASP A 57 -8.74 -15.75 -24.69
N VAL A 58 -7.65 -15.15 -24.20
CA VAL A 58 -7.41 -13.71 -24.11
C VAL A 58 -6.15 -13.28 -24.87
N SER A 59 -5.56 -14.16 -25.69
CA SER A 59 -4.30 -13.92 -26.41
C SER A 59 -4.33 -12.65 -27.29
N SER A 60 -5.50 -12.26 -27.79
CA SER A 60 -5.71 -11.01 -28.54
C SER A 60 -5.54 -9.72 -27.71
N ARG A 61 -5.42 -9.85 -26.38
CA ARG A 61 -5.16 -8.76 -25.42
C ARG A 61 -3.76 -8.82 -24.82
N MET A 62 -2.95 -9.81 -25.22
CA MET A 62 -1.60 -10.03 -24.73
C MET A 62 -0.57 -9.45 -25.71
N GLN A 63 0.46 -8.81 -25.18
CA GLN A 63 1.53 -8.12 -25.89
C GLN A 63 2.80 -8.21 -25.03
N SER A 64 3.92 -8.68 -25.59
CA SER A 64 5.20 -8.66 -24.87
C SER A 64 5.78 -7.25 -24.77
N SER A 65 6.51 -6.96 -23.69
CA SER A 65 7.31 -5.73 -23.59
C SER A 65 8.53 -5.76 -24.52
N ILE A 66 8.98 -6.97 -24.91
CA ILE A 66 10.12 -7.15 -25.81
C ILE A 66 9.60 -7.13 -27.24
N ASN A 67 9.89 -6.04 -27.95
CA ASN A 67 9.40 -5.84 -29.31
C ASN A 67 9.85 -6.98 -30.25
N GLY A 68 8.90 -7.54 -31.01
CA GLY A 68 9.11 -8.69 -31.89
C GLY A 68 8.97 -10.07 -31.23
N ASN A 69 8.94 -10.16 -29.90
CA ASN A 69 8.68 -11.44 -29.23
C ASN A 69 7.18 -11.72 -29.09
N PRO A 70 6.74 -12.99 -29.22
CA PRO A 70 5.38 -13.38 -28.88
C PRO A 70 5.15 -13.27 -27.36
N PRO A 71 3.92 -13.00 -26.90
CA PRO A 71 3.58 -13.02 -25.49
C PRO A 71 3.82 -14.38 -24.83
N LEU A 72 4.22 -14.38 -23.56
CA LEU A 72 4.38 -15.61 -22.78
C LEU A 72 3.02 -16.29 -22.51
N PRO A 73 2.92 -17.64 -22.50
CA PRO A 73 1.70 -18.35 -22.13
C PRO A 73 1.21 -17.98 -20.72
N ASN A 74 -0.09 -17.75 -20.56
CA ASN A 74 -0.67 -17.24 -19.30
C ASN A 74 -0.85 -18.36 -18.24
N PRO A 75 -0.11 -18.34 -17.12
CA PRO A 75 -0.15 -19.39 -16.11
C PRO A 75 -1.36 -19.29 -15.17
N TYR A 76 -2.12 -18.19 -15.22
CA TYR A 76 -3.24 -17.92 -14.31
C TYR A 76 -4.62 -18.33 -14.89
N GLY A 77 -4.63 -19.03 -16.03
CA GLY A 77 -5.84 -19.69 -16.54
C GLY A 77 -6.38 -20.76 -15.58
N ASP A 78 -7.47 -21.43 -15.93
CA ASP A 78 -7.96 -22.56 -15.15
C ASP A 78 -7.04 -23.78 -15.30
N SER A 79 -6.35 -24.16 -14.21
CA SER A 79 -5.39 -25.26 -14.19
C SER A 79 -5.98 -26.64 -14.51
N ASN A 80 -7.32 -26.78 -14.56
CA ASN A 80 -7.99 -28.01 -14.95
C ASN A 80 -8.23 -28.09 -16.47
N LEU A 81 -7.86 -27.06 -17.23
CA LEU A 81 -7.99 -27.00 -18.69
C LEU A 81 -6.62 -27.13 -19.36
N SER A 82 -6.54 -28.00 -20.38
CA SER A 82 -5.37 -28.09 -21.26
C SER A 82 -5.36 -27.04 -22.36
N GLN A 83 -6.52 -26.47 -22.70
CA GLN A 83 -6.75 -25.41 -23.68
C GLN A 83 -7.97 -24.57 -23.26
N PRO A 84 -8.06 -23.29 -23.65
CA PRO A 84 -9.25 -22.47 -23.40
C PRO A 84 -10.52 -23.06 -24.02
N ILE A 85 -11.67 -22.85 -23.36
CA ILE A 85 -12.98 -23.36 -23.81
C ILE A 85 -13.44 -22.66 -25.10
N MET A 86 -13.22 -21.34 -25.17
CA MET A 86 -13.58 -20.49 -26.32
C MET A 86 -12.87 -19.13 -26.23
N PRO A 87 -12.78 -18.36 -27.33
CA PRO A 87 -12.38 -16.95 -27.29
C PRO A 87 -13.25 -16.14 -26.33
N LEU A 88 -12.65 -15.17 -25.63
CA LEU A 88 -13.40 -14.27 -24.77
C LEU A 88 -14.43 -13.47 -25.58
N GLN A 89 -15.66 -13.42 -25.07
CA GLN A 89 -16.76 -12.71 -25.74
C GLN A 89 -16.50 -11.19 -25.77
N GLN A 90 -16.81 -10.54 -26.90
CA GLN A 90 -16.47 -9.13 -27.12
C GLN A 90 -17.01 -8.18 -26.04
N LEU A 91 -18.26 -8.37 -25.59
CA LEU A 91 -18.85 -7.53 -24.54
C LEU A 91 -18.15 -7.71 -23.18
N VAL A 92 -17.72 -8.94 -22.86
CA VAL A 92 -16.91 -9.21 -21.65
C VAL A 92 -15.54 -8.53 -21.77
N ALA A 93 -14.93 -8.61 -22.96
CA ALA A 93 -13.64 -7.98 -23.25
C ALA A 93 -13.70 -6.43 -23.25
N GLU A 94 -14.85 -5.84 -23.59
CA GLU A 94 -15.12 -4.41 -23.50
C GLU A 94 -15.28 -3.97 -22.04
N ILE A 95 -16.18 -4.61 -21.28
CA ILE A 95 -16.44 -4.22 -19.89
C ILE A 95 -15.20 -4.45 -19.01
N LEU A 96 -14.47 -5.56 -19.20
CA LEU A 96 -13.31 -5.88 -18.36
C LEU A 96 -12.10 -4.98 -18.67
N PHE A 97 -11.72 -4.88 -19.94
CA PHE A 97 -10.42 -4.30 -20.32
C PHE A 97 -10.50 -2.91 -20.95
N VAL A 98 -11.69 -2.32 -21.13
CA VAL A 98 -11.87 -0.96 -21.68
C VAL A 98 -12.59 -0.06 -20.68
N ARG A 99 -13.63 -0.56 -20.00
CA ARG A 99 -14.37 0.22 -18.99
C ARG A 99 -13.67 0.15 -17.63
N THR A 100 -12.90 1.19 -17.30
CA THR A 100 -12.19 1.33 -16.01
C THR A 100 -13.12 1.21 -14.79
N SER A 101 -14.39 1.60 -14.93
CA SER A 101 -15.42 1.48 -13.88
C SER A 101 -15.58 0.07 -13.33
N TYR A 102 -15.47 -0.97 -14.15
CA TYR A 102 -15.56 -2.36 -13.66
C TYR A 102 -14.33 -2.77 -12.84
N VAL A 103 -13.14 -2.36 -13.26
CA VAL A 103 -11.88 -2.62 -12.53
C VAL A 103 -11.89 -1.91 -11.19
N LYS A 104 -12.31 -0.64 -11.16
CA LYS A 104 -12.53 0.11 -9.91
C LYS A 104 -13.51 -0.63 -8.99
N LYS A 105 -14.67 -1.00 -9.53
CA LYS A 105 -15.77 -1.63 -8.78
C LYS A 105 -15.38 -2.97 -8.14
N ILE A 106 -14.64 -3.85 -8.86
CA ILE A 106 -14.20 -5.13 -8.29
C ILE A 106 -13.07 -4.96 -7.25
N ILE A 107 -12.23 -3.92 -7.39
CA ILE A 107 -11.19 -3.58 -6.40
C ILE A 107 -11.86 -3.04 -5.11
N GLU A 108 -12.82 -2.11 -5.23
CA GLU A 108 -13.55 -1.55 -4.09
C GLU A 108 -14.40 -2.61 -3.36
N ASP A 109 -15.17 -3.42 -4.09
CA ASP A 109 -16.08 -4.39 -3.48
C ASP A 109 -15.40 -5.64 -2.92
N CYS A 110 -14.29 -6.10 -3.54
CA CYS A 110 -13.77 -7.47 -3.36
C CYS A 110 -12.24 -7.62 -3.51
N SER A 111 -11.44 -6.59 -3.20
CA SER A 111 -9.95 -6.65 -3.26
C SER A 111 -9.31 -7.77 -2.42
N ASN A 112 -9.95 -8.20 -1.33
CA ASN A 112 -9.47 -9.30 -0.47
C ASN A 112 -9.90 -10.71 -0.94
N SER A 113 -10.58 -10.84 -2.08
CA SER A 113 -11.05 -12.14 -2.57
C SER A 113 -10.01 -12.84 -3.44
N ASP A 114 -9.74 -14.12 -3.14
CA ASP A 114 -8.88 -15.00 -3.96
C ASP A 114 -9.28 -15.02 -5.44
N GLU A 115 -10.58 -14.94 -5.75
CA GLU A 115 -11.04 -14.93 -7.13
C GLU A 115 -10.84 -13.58 -7.82
N THR A 116 -10.94 -12.45 -7.10
CA THR A 116 -10.51 -11.14 -7.63
C THR A 116 -9.01 -11.16 -7.93
N ILE A 117 -8.18 -11.66 -7.00
CA ILE A 117 -6.73 -11.75 -7.19
C ILE A 117 -6.40 -12.60 -8.43
N LYS A 118 -7.02 -13.79 -8.59
CA LYS A 118 -6.81 -14.66 -9.76
C LYS A 118 -7.25 -13.98 -11.06
N LEU A 119 -8.42 -13.34 -11.10
CA LEU A 119 -8.92 -12.66 -12.29
C LEU A 119 -8.00 -11.50 -12.70
N LEU A 120 -7.56 -10.68 -11.74
CA LEU A 120 -6.67 -9.55 -12.03
C LEU A 120 -5.28 -10.02 -12.45
N ARG A 121 -4.70 -11.06 -11.81
CA ARG A 121 -3.42 -11.66 -12.24
C ARG A 121 -3.51 -12.22 -13.66
N PHE A 122 -4.56 -12.98 -13.97
CA PHE A 122 -4.83 -13.49 -15.32
C PHE A 122 -4.96 -12.38 -16.36
N SER A 123 -5.65 -11.29 -16.01
CA SER A 123 -5.94 -10.19 -16.93
C SER A 123 -4.77 -9.21 -17.10
N CYS A 124 -3.85 -9.11 -16.13
CA CYS A 124 -2.62 -8.31 -16.21
C CYS A 124 -1.48 -9.00 -16.95
N TRP A 125 -1.47 -10.34 -17.01
CA TRP A 125 -0.39 -11.12 -17.62
C TRP A 125 -0.17 -10.73 -19.09
N GLU A 126 1.05 -10.30 -19.40
CA GLU A 126 1.44 -9.78 -20.72
C GLU A 126 0.49 -8.69 -21.25
N ASN A 127 -0.14 -7.89 -20.37
CA ASN A 127 -1.14 -6.89 -20.76
C ASN A 127 -0.81 -5.52 -20.14
N PRO A 128 -0.09 -4.63 -20.85
CA PRO A 128 0.37 -3.36 -20.30
C PRO A 128 -0.80 -2.41 -19.99
N GLN A 129 -1.80 -2.33 -20.87
CA GLN A 129 -2.94 -1.42 -20.72
C GLN A 129 -3.78 -1.77 -19.49
N PHE A 130 -4.10 -3.06 -19.31
CA PHE A 130 -4.86 -3.52 -18.15
C PHE A 130 -4.04 -3.43 -16.86
N SER A 131 -2.75 -3.80 -16.92
CA SER A 131 -1.82 -3.59 -15.81
C SER A 131 -1.82 -2.13 -15.34
N SER A 132 -1.71 -1.18 -16.27
CA SER A 132 -1.73 0.26 -15.94
C SER A 132 -3.04 0.69 -15.27
N THR A 133 -4.19 0.21 -15.77
CA THR A 133 -5.51 0.49 -15.19
C THR A 133 -5.61 -0.03 -13.74
N VAL A 134 -5.21 -1.29 -13.51
CA VAL A 134 -5.23 -1.90 -12.16
C VAL A 134 -4.28 -1.17 -11.21
N LEU A 135 -3.08 -0.82 -11.66
CA LEU A 135 -2.13 -0.06 -10.86
C LEU A 135 -2.65 1.35 -10.53
N SER A 136 -3.33 2.03 -11.47
CA SER A 136 -3.88 3.37 -11.26
C SER A 136 -4.98 3.41 -10.19
N GLU A 137 -5.89 2.43 -10.22
CA GLU A 137 -6.93 2.27 -9.20
C GLU A 137 -6.33 1.86 -7.84
N LEU A 138 -5.35 0.94 -7.81
CA LEU A 138 -4.70 0.53 -6.55
C LEU A 138 -3.89 1.67 -5.91
N LEU A 139 -3.13 2.44 -6.69
CA LEU A 139 -2.42 3.63 -6.19
C LEU A 139 -3.41 4.69 -5.66
N TRP A 140 -4.57 4.87 -6.31
CA TRP A 140 -5.63 5.73 -5.81
C TRP A 140 -6.15 5.28 -4.44
N GLN A 141 -6.51 4.00 -4.28
CA GLN A 141 -6.97 3.45 -3.01
C GLN A 141 -5.90 3.57 -1.92
N VAL A 142 -4.63 3.27 -2.24
CA VAL A 142 -3.50 3.41 -1.32
C VAL A 142 -3.26 4.86 -0.89
N ALA A 143 -3.49 5.83 -1.78
CA ALA A 143 -3.33 7.25 -1.49
C ALA A 143 -4.47 7.87 -0.65
N TYR A 144 -5.73 7.43 -0.86
CA TYR A 144 -6.91 8.15 -0.35
C TYR A 144 -7.81 7.37 0.62
N SER A 145 -7.87 6.03 0.55
CA SER A 145 -8.81 5.25 1.38
C SER A 145 -8.42 5.25 2.85
N TYR A 146 -9.34 4.89 3.75
CA TYR A 146 -9.10 4.97 5.20
C TYR A 146 -7.96 4.04 5.64
N THR A 147 -7.15 4.49 6.60
CA THR A 147 -5.91 3.78 6.97
C THR A 147 -6.10 2.36 7.48
N TYR A 148 -7.29 2.02 7.99
CA TYR A 148 -7.66 0.68 8.45
C TYR A 148 -8.16 -0.26 7.32
N GLU A 149 -8.42 0.28 6.13
CA GLU A 149 -8.87 -0.45 4.92
C GLU A 149 -7.75 -0.63 3.88
N LEU A 150 -6.55 -0.08 4.13
CA LEU A 150 -5.46 -0.10 3.15
C LEU A 150 -4.88 -1.48 2.87
N ARG A 151 -4.97 -2.39 3.84
CA ARG A 151 -4.31 -3.70 3.77
C ARG A 151 -4.77 -4.53 2.56
N PRO A 152 -6.07 -4.77 2.30
CA PRO A 152 -6.52 -5.43 1.08
C PRO A 152 -5.93 -4.85 -0.22
N TYR A 153 -5.86 -3.52 -0.35
CA TYR A 153 -5.31 -2.87 -1.54
C TYR A 153 -3.81 -3.06 -1.68
N LEU A 154 -3.05 -2.99 -0.58
CA LEU A 154 -1.59 -3.23 -0.59
C LEU A 154 -1.25 -4.71 -0.80
N ASP A 155 -1.98 -5.62 -0.18
CA ASP A 155 -1.82 -7.07 -0.37
C ASP A 155 -2.11 -7.43 -1.85
N LEU A 156 -3.17 -6.88 -2.45
CA LEU A 156 -3.48 -7.04 -3.88
C LEU A 156 -2.43 -6.37 -4.79
N LEU A 157 -1.97 -5.15 -4.47
CA LEU A 157 -0.90 -4.47 -5.21
C LEU A 157 0.38 -5.29 -5.26
N LEU A 158 0.78 -5.89 -4.14
CA LEU A 158 1.91 -6.82 -4.08
C LEU A 158 1.69 -8.04 -4.99
N GLN A 159 0.48 -8.63 -5.03
CA GLN A 159 0.17 -9.75 -5.94
C GLN A 159 0.32 -9.37 -7.42
N ILE A 160 0.03 -8.12 -7.81
CA ILE A 160 0.18 -7.62 -9.18
C ILE A 160 1.65 -7.32 -9.53
N LEU A 161 2.44 -6.83 -8.57
CA LEU A 161 3.88 -6.62 -8.74
C LEU A 161 4.67 -7.93 -8.84
N LEU A 162 4.22 -8.99 -8.15
CA LEU A 162 4.81 -10.34 -8.21
C LEU A 162 4.34 -11.18 -9.41
N ILE A 163 3.76 -10.56 -10.45
CA ILE A 163 3.54 -11.21 -11.73
C ILE A 163 4.87 -11.24 -12.50
N GLU A 164 5.39 -12.44 -12.76
CA GLU A 164 6.67 -12.70 -13.43
C GLU A 164 6.49 -12.83 -14.96
N ASP A 165 6.06 -11.74 -15.60
CA ASP A 165 5.95 -11.62 -17.06
C ASP A 165 6.93 -10.56 -17.60
N SER A 166 6.94 -10.33 -18.92
CA SER A 166 7.83 -9.35 -19.55
C SER A 166 7.59 -7.89 -19.11
N TRP A 167 6.46 -7.59 -18.47
CA TRP A 167 6.10 -6.27 -17.95
C TRP A 167 6.38 -6.06 -16.47
N GLN A 168 6.91 -7.05 -15.74
CA GLN A 168 7.15 -6.95 -14.28
C GLN A 168 7.94 -5.70 -13.89
N THR A 169 9.06 -5.44 -14.58
CA THR A 169 9.91 -4.25 -14.37
C THR A 169 9.15 -2.94 -14.54
N HIS A 170 8.25 -2.86 -15.54
CA HIS A 170 7.42 -1.68 -15.78
C HIS A 170 6.39 -1.48 -14.67
N ARG A 171 5.71 -2.55 -14.23
CA ARG A 171 4.76 -2.48 -13.11
C ARG A 171 5.44 -2.00 -11.82
N ILE A 172 6.62 -2.53 -11.51
CA ILE A 172 7.41 -2.10 -10.33
C ILE A 172 7.82 -0.62 -10.45
N HIS A 173 8.34 -0.18 -11.59
CA HIS A 173 8.69 1.22 -11.79
C HIS A 173 7.50 2.17 -11.61
N ASN A 174 6.36 1.86 -12.22
CA ASN A 174 5.14 2.67 -12.13
C ASN A 174 4.62 2.78 -10.69
N VAL A 175 4.71 1.71 -9.88
CA VAL A 175 4.26 1.78 -8.48
C VAL A 175 5.25 2.52 -7.58
N LEU A 176 6.56 2.38 -7.81
CA LEU A 176 7.57 3.07 -7.01
C LEU A 176 7.63 4.58 -7.33
N LYS A 177 7.59 4.95 -8.61
CA LYS A 177 7.77 6.33 -9.10
C LYS A 177 6.47 7.09 -9.43
N GLY A 178 5.35 6.39 -9.52
CA GLY A 178 4.10 6.92 -10.06
C GLY A 178 3.92 6.60 -11.55
N ILE A 179 2.68 6.73 -11.99
CA ILE A 179 2.28 6.68 -13.41
C ILE A 179 2.27 8.13 -13.91
N PRO A 180 3.08 8.50 -14.93
CA PRO A 180 3.11 9.85 -15.47
C PRO A 180 1.72 10.37 -15.81
N ASP A 181 1.46 11.62 -15.42
CA ASP A 181 0.21 12.36 -15.65
C ASP A 181 -1.08 11.73 -15.07
N ASP A 182 -0.98 10.65 -14.27
CA ASP A 182 -2.15 9.94 -13.70
C ASP A 182 -2.06 9.70 -12.18
N ARG A 183 -0.96 9.15 -11.65
CA ARG A 183 -0.87 8.78 -10.21
C ARG A 183 0.51 8.97 -9.60
N ASP A 184 0.53 9.54 -8.39
CA ASP A 184 1.66 9.50 -7.45
C ASP A 184 2.16 8.06 -7.18
N GLY A 185 3.46 7.89 -6.97
CA GLY A 185 4.04 6.62 -6.53
C GLY A 185 3.87 6.36 -5.03
N LEU A 186 4.33 5.18 -4.59
CA LEU A 186 4.42 4.86 -3.16
C LEU A 186 5.37 5.82 -2.42
N PHE A 187 6.49 6.23 -3.04
CA PHE A 187 7.42 7.17 -2.41
C PHE A 187 6.78 8.55 -2.18
N ASP A 188 6.03 9.07 -3.16
CA ASP A 188 5.33 10.35 -3.03
C ASP A 188 4.18 10.25 -2.02
N THR A 189 3.49 9.10 -2.00
CA THR A 189 2.46 8.79 -0.99
C THR A 189 3.05 8.77 0.43
N ILE A 190 4.23 8.17 0.64
CA ILE A 190 4.95 8.19 1.94
C ILE A 190 5.29 9.64 2.32
N GLN A 191 5.95 10.39 1.42
CA GLN A 191 6.35 11.78 1.66
C GLN A 191 5.17 12.70 2.00
N ARG A 192 4.04 12.54 1.30
CA ARG A 192 2.78 13.27 1.52
C ARG A 192 2.08 12.87 2.83
N SER A 193 2.16 11.61 3.24
CA SER A 193 1.44 11.10 4.42
C SER A 193 2.20 11.20 5.75
N LYS A 194 3.53 11.38 5.73
CA LYS A 194 4.42 11.30 6.91
C LYS A 194 4.00 12.11 8.15
N ASN A 195 3.41 13.29 8.01
CA ASN A 195 3.11 14.18 9.14
C ASN A 195 1.76 13.88 9.84
N HIS A 196 0.73 13.54 9.07
CA HIS A 196 -0.66 13.43 9.57
C HIS A 196 -1.29 12.06 9.36
N TYR A 197 -0.68 11.22 8.51
CA TYR A 197 -1.16 9.89 8.14
C TYR A 197 -0.01 8.87 8.23
N GLN A 198 0.77 8.93 9.31
CA GLN A 198 1.94 8.07 9.58
C GLN A 198 1.69 6.58 9.31
N LYS A 199 0.48 6.08 9.63
CA LYS A 199 0.08 4.70 9.35
C LYS A 199 -0.05 4.36 7.86
N ARG A 200 -0.35 5.32 6.98
CA ARG A 200 -0.35 5.15 5.53
C ARG A 200 1.10 5.01 5.03
N ALA A 201 1.97 5.93 5.43
CA ALA A 201 3.40 5.89 5.15
C ALA A 201 4.03 4.55 5.61
N TYR A 202 3.81 4.16 6.86
CA TYR A 202 4.28 2.88 7.40
C TYR A 202 3.77 1.66 6.60
N GLN A 203 2.49 1.62 6.23
CA GLN A 203 1.94 0.51 5.45
C GLN A 203 2.52 0.46 4.02
N CYS A 204 2.79 1.60 3.40
CA CYS A 204 3.51 1.66 2.12
C CYS A 204 4.93 1.11 2.27
N ILE A 205 5.68 1.55 3.29
CA ILE A 205 7.04 1.02 3.58
C ILE A 205 6.99 -0.49 3.84
N LYS A 206 6.02 -0.98 4.62
CA LYS A 206 5.83 -2.42 4.88
C LYS A 206 5.57 -3.21 3.59
N CYS A 207 4.75 -2.69 2.68
CA CYS A 207 4.52 -3.28 1.36
C CYS A 207 5.82 -3.30 0.53
N MET A 208 6.63 -2.25 0.61
CA MET A 208 7.91 -2.17 -0.11
C MET A 208 8.99 -3.10 0.48
N VAL A 209 9.06 -3.26 1.81
CA VAL A 209 9.87 -4.32 2.44
C VAL A 209 9.45 -5.69 1.90
N ALA A 210 8.15 -5.99 1.88
CA ALA A 210 7.64 -7.26 1.36
C ALA A 210 7.97 -7.46 -0.12
N LEU A 211 7.88 -6.40 -0.94
CA LEU A 211 8.28 -6.43 -2.34
C LEU A 211 9.78 -6.74 -2.50
N PHE A 212 10.67 -5.97 -1.87
CA PHE A 212 12.11 -6.11 -2.04
C PHE A 212 12.66 -7.41 -1.42
N SER A 213 12.06 -7.92 -0.34
CA SER A 213 12.42 -9.23 0.22
C SER A 213 12.02 -10.43 -0.65
N ASN A 214 10.99 -10.32 -1.49
CA ASN A 214 10.42 -11.44 -2.25
C ASN A 214 10.56 -11.30 -3.78
N CYS A 215 11.07 -10.17 -4.29
CA CYS A 215 11.24 -9.92 -5.72
C CYS A 215 12.66 -9.40 -6.00
N SER A 216 13.51 -10.29 -6.53
CA SER A 216 14.88 -9.95 -6.93
C SER A 216 14.93 -8.82 -7.96
N VAL A 217 13.99 -8.80 -8.92
CA VAL A 217 13.84 -7.73 -9.91
C VAL A 217 13.57 -6.38 -9.24
N ALA A 218 12.67 -6.32 -8.24
CA ALA A 218 12.39 -5.09 -7.51
C ALA A 218 13.61 -4.61 -6.70
N TYR A 219 14.33 -5.53 -6.07
CA TYR A 219 15.58 -5.22 -5.36
C TYR A 219 16.67 -4.71 -6.32
N GLN A 220 16.83 -5.32 -7.50
CA GLN A 220 17.75 -4.83 -8.54
C GLN A 220 17.35 -3.44 -9.06
N ILE A 221 16.06 -3.16 -9.22
CA ILE A 221 15.55 -1.82 -9.58
C ILE A 221 15.92 -0.77 -8.51
N LEU A 222 15.80 -1.13 -7.23
CA LEU A 222 16.24 -0.28 -6.11
C LEU A 222 17.76 -0.05 -6.16
N GLN A 223 18.55 -1.12 -6.29
CA GLN A 223 20.02 -1.05 -6.25
C GLN A 223 20.66 -0.40 -7.49
N SER A 224 19.97 -0.39 -8.64
CA SER A 224 20.47 0.23 -9.88
C SER A 224 20.07 1.71 -10.04
N ASN A 225 19.19 2.25 -9.19
CA ASN A 225 18.66 3.61 -9.35
C ASN A 225 18.92 4.50 -8.13
N GLY A 226 19.85 5.45 -8.25
CA GLY A 226 20.26 6.33 -7.15
C GLY A 226 19.17 7.23 -6.54
N ASP A 227 18.14 7.60 -7.32
CA ASP A 227 16.96 8.32 -6.79
C ASP A 227 16.10 7.40 -5.91
N LEU A 228 15.85 6.17 -6.38
CA LEU A 228 15.12 5.17 -5.58
C LEU A 228 15.91 4.77 -4.32
N LYS A 229 17.24 4.59 -4.41
CA LYS A 229 18.11 4.40 -3.24
C LYS A 229 17.90 5.52 -2.21
N ARG A 230 18.02 6.79 -2.63
CA ARG A 230 17.87 7.95 -1.75
C ARG A 230 16.49 8.02 -1.09
N LYS A 231 15.43 7.82 -1.89
CA LYS A 231 14.04 7.82 -1.39
C LYS A 231 13.77 6.65 -0.44
N TRP A 232 14.38 5.49 -0.68
CA TRP A 232 14.31 4.35 0.23
C TRP A 232 15.01 4.64 1.55
N THR A 233 16.29 5.00 1.53
CA THR A 233 17.06 5.33 2.75
C THR A 233 16.31 6.38 3.58
N TRP A 234 15.84 7.46 2.96
CA TRP A 234 15.05 8.49 3.65
C TRP A 234 13.76 7.94 4.29
N ALA A 235 13.03 7.04 3.61
CA ALA A 235 11.81 6.44 4.16
C ALA A 235 12.09 5.49 5.33
N VAL A 236 13.23 4.76 5.29
CA VAL A 236 13.70 3.90 6.39
C VAL A 236 14.12 4.74 7.59
N GLU A 237 14.90 5.80 7.38
CA GLU A 237 15.30 6.76 8.42
C GLU A 237 14.08 7.41 9.08
N TRP A 238 13.13 7.91 8.30
CA TRP A 238 11.88 8.47 8.81
C TRP A 238 11.08 7.46 9.66
N LEU A 239 11.02 6.18 9.26
CA LEU A 239 10.34 5.15 10.06
C LEU A 239 11.08 4.87 11.39
N GLY A 240 12.40 5.00 11.41
CA GLY A 240 13.20 4.97 12.64
C GLY A 240 12.84 6.12 13.57
N ASP A 241 12.96 7.36 13.08
CA ASP A 241 12.65 8.59 13.83
C ASP A 241 11.21 8.58 14.38
N GLU A 242 10.24 8.12 13.60
CA GLU A 242 8.82 8.07 13.99
C GLU A 242 8.52 6.96 15.03
N LEU A 243 9.34 5.91 15.11
CA LEU A 243 9.24 4.87 16.14
C LEU A 243 9.96 5.24 17.44
N GLU A 244 10.98 6.10 17.36
CA GLU A 244 11.72 6.65 18.51
C GLU A 244 11.10 7.94 19.07
N ARG A 245 10.24 8.61 18.28
CA ARG A 245 9.48 9.78 18.67
C ARG A 245 8.82 9.55 20.03
N ARG A 246 9.25 10.31 21.04
CA ARG A 246 8.63 10.29 22.37
C ARG A 246 7.34 11.12 22.33
N PRO A 247 6.29 10.70 23.07
CA PRO A 247 5.15 11.58 23.27
C PRO A 247 5.64 12.85 23.97
N TYR A 248 5.16 14.00 23.50
CA TYR A 248 5.53 15.33 23.99
C TYR A 248 5.51 15.34 25.52
N THR A 249 6.55 15.88 26.18
CA THR A 249 6.72 15.83 27.64
C THR A 249 5.72 16.72 28.37
N GLY A 250 4.47 16.29 28.40
CA GLY A 250 3.36 16.88 29.13
C GLY A 250 3.15 16.17 30.47
N ASN A 251 3.82 16.67 31.50
CA ASN A 251 3.53 16.42 32.93
C ASN A 251 3.91 15.03 33.50
N PRO A 252 4.86 14.93 34.47
CA PRO A 252 5.32 13.64 35.03
C PRO A 252 4.38 13.00 36.06
N GLN A 253 3.14 13.50 36.21
CA GLN A 253 2.30 13.23 37.38
C GLN A 253 1.36 12.01 37.29
N TYR A 254 1.23 11.34 36.13
CA TYR A 254 0.24 10.25 35.93
C TYR A 254 0.81 8.99 35.25
N THR A 255 1.92 8.48 35.79
CA THR A 255 2.53 7.20 35.37
C THR A 255 1.78 5.99 35.96
N TYR A 256 0.47 5.88 35.73
CA TYR A 256 -0.36 4.82 36.33
C TYR A 256 -1.37 4.20 35.36
N ASN A 257 -0.91 3.78 34.17
CA ASN A 257 -1.72 2.99 33.22
C ASN A 257 -0.88 2.09 32.28
N ASN A 258 0.16 1.44 32.80
CA ASN A 258 1.03 0.54 32.02
C ASN A 258 0.72 -0.96 32.24
N TRP A 259 -0.52 -1.29 32.65
CA TRP A 259 -1.02 -2.66 32.82
C TRP A 259 -1.96 -3.06 31.67
N SER A 260 -1.43 -3.07 30.45
CA SER A 260 -2.04 -3.72 29.30
C SER A 260 -0.95 -4.42 28.49
N PRO A 261 -1.11 -5.71 28.15
CA PRO A 261 -0.13 -6.44 27.35
C PRO A 261 0.15 -5.72 26.03
N PRO A 262 1.37 -5.79 25.48
CA PRO A 262 1.67 -5.21 24.17
C PRO A 262 0.76 -5.83 23.10
N VAL A 263 -0.05 -4.99 22.45
CA VAL A 263 -0.93 -5.42 21.36
C VAL A 263 -0.07 -5.96 20.22
N GLN A 264 -0.33 -7.20 19.81
CA GLN A 264 0.55 -7.95 18.90
C GLN A 264 0.60 -7.39 17.46
N SER A 265 -0.35 -6.53 17.07
CA SER A 265 -0.29 -5.77 15.80
C SER A 265 -0.95 -4.39 15.92
N ASN A 266 -0.25 -3.33 15.47
CA ASN A 266 -0.78 -1.96 15.37
C ASN A 266 -1.62 -1.74 14.09
N GLU A 267 -1.84 -2.77 13.26
CA GLU A 267 -2.63 -2.66 12.02
C GLU A 267 -4.10 -2.28 12.28
N THR A 268 -4.64 -2.65 13.43
CA THR A 268 -6.05 -2.42 13.82
C THR A 268 -6.23 -1.61 15.11
N SER A 269 -5.14 -1.13 15.71
CA SER A 269 -5.22 -0.38 16.98
C SER A 269 -5.62 1.07 16.73
N ASN A 270 -6.62 1.58 17.45
CA ASN A 270 -7.13 2.96 17.32
C ASN A 270 -6.18 4.06 17.84
N GLY A 271 -4.97 3.72 18.30
CA GLY A 271 -3.96 4.72 18.69
C GLY A 271 -3.45 5.52 17.48
N TYR A 272 -3.29 6.83 17.62
CA TYR A 272 -2.82 7.70 16.54
C TYR A 272 -1.37 7.39 16.11
N PHE A 273 -0.52 7.03 17.07
CA PHE A 273 0.93 6.89 16.89
C PHE A 273 1.38 5.46 16.50
N LEU A 274 2.53 5.36 15.85
CA LEU A 274 3.22 4.10 15.53
C LEU A 274 4.02 3.53 16.72
N GLU A 275 4.31 4.36 17.72
CA GLU A 275 5.10 4.06 18.92
C GLU A 275 4.78 2.69 19.54
N ARG A 276 5.82 2.03 20.08
CA ARG A 276 5.78 0.71 20.73
C ARG A 276 5.40 -0.48 19.82
N SER A 277 4.88 -0.28 18.61
CA SER A 277 4.53 -1.35 17.67
C SER A 277 5.70 -2.33 17.46
N HIS A 278 5.49 -3.61 17.78
CA HIS A 278 6.48 -4.65 17.54
C HIS A 278 6.61 -4.97 16.04
N SER A 279 5.48 -5.07 15.32
CA SER A 279 5.48 -5.30 13.88
C SER A 279 6.14 -4.18 13.09
N ALA A 280 6.04 -2.92 13.54
CA ALA A 280 6.74 -1.81 12.92
C ALA A 280 8.26 -1.88 13.14
N ARG A 281 8.72 -2.24 14.34
CA ARG A 281 10.15 -2.48 14.61
C ARG A 281 10.73 -3.65 13.79
N MET A 282 9.97 -4.73 13.61
CA MET A 282 10.38 -5.83 12.70
C MET A 282 10.39 -5.41 11.23
N THR A 283 9.49 -4.50 10.83
CA THR A 283 9.50 -3.90 9.48
C THR A 283 10.74 -3.03 9.29
N LEU A 284 11.07 -2.17 10.26
CA LEU A 284 12.27 -1.31 10.24
C LEU A 284 13.56 -2.14 10.15
N ALA A 285 13.70 -3.20 10.97
CA ALA A 285 14.88 -4.07 10.94
C ALA A 285 15.13 -4.64 9.54
N LYS A 286 14.09 -5.23 8.92
CA LYS A 286 14.15 -5.71 7.53
C LYS A 286 14.37 -4.59 6.50
N ALA A 287 13.84 -3.40 6.75
CA ALA A 287 14.04 -2.27 5.85
C ALA A 287 15.50 -1.81 5.83
N CYS A 288 16.18 -1.83 6.98
CA CYS A 288 17.61 -1.59 7.09
C CYS A 288 18.46 -2.67 6.40
N GLU A 289 18.08 -3.95 6.50
CA GLU A 289 18.73 -5.07 5.77
C GLU A 289 18.64 -4.91 4.24
N LEU A 290 17.65 -4.16 3.74
CA LEU A 290 17.41 -3.87 2.33
C LEU A 290 18.05 -2.56 1.85
N CYS A 291 18.73 -1.81 2.73
CA CYS A 291 19.44 -0.60 2.35
C CYS A 291 20.69 -0.93 1.52
N PRO A 292 21.05 -0.09 0.51
CA PRO A 292 22.31 -0.22 -0.22
C PRO A 292 23.52 -0.16 0.71
N GLU A 293 24.51 -1.03 0.48
CA GLU A 293 25.75 -1.15 1.26
C GLU A 293 26.49 0.19 1.46
N GLU A 294 26.44 1.04 0.44
CA GLU A 294 27.04 2.40 0.40
C GLU A 294 26.50 3.33 1.51
N CYS A 295 25.32 3.07 2.08
CA CYS A 295 24.73 3.91 3.14
C CYS A 295 25.29 3.60 4.55
N HIS A 296 26.02 2.50 4.75
CA HIS A 296 26.54 2.14 6.08
C HIS A 296 27.82 2.88 6.48
N LEU A 297 28.53 3.47 5.51
CA LEU A 297 29.83 4.13 5.73
C LEU A 297 29.72 5.47 6.47
N THR A 298 28.64 6.22 6.29
CA THR A 298 28.51 7.60 6.81
C THR A 298 28.22 7.71 8.30
N LYS A 299 27.82 6.62 8.98
CA LYS A 299 27.58 6.62 10.44
C LYS A 299 28.76 6.13 11.30
N HIS A 300 29.81 5.54 10.70
CA HIS A 300 30.88 4.90 11.47
C HIS A 300 32.26 5.60 11.45
N GLU A 301 32.49 6.56 10.55
CA GLU A 301 33.80 7.25 10.44
C GLU A 301 33.86 8.63 11.14
N ALA A 302 32.73 9.15 11.63
CA ALA A 302 32.67 10.47 12.29
C ALA A 302 33.15 10.50 13.76
N VAL A 303 33.78 9.44 14.27
CA VAL A 303 34.14 9.29 15.71
C VAL A 303 35.64 8.99 15.91
N SER A 304 36.49 9.18 14.88
CA SER A 304 37.88 8.71 14.91
C SER A 304 38.95 9.72 14.45
N GLU A 305 38.71 11.04 14.54
CA GLU A 305 39.75 12.06 14.25
C GLU A 305 40.07 13.06 15.38
N GLU A 306 39.36 13.10 16.52
CA GLU A 306 39.70 14.05 17.61
C GLU A 306 40.76 13.55 18.62
N ASP A 307 41.07 12.24 18.68
CA ASP A 307 41.91 11.67 19.76
C ASP A 307 43.41 11.50 19.42
N ALA A 308 43.84 11.88 18.21
CA ALA A 308 45.24 11.75 17.77
C ALA A 308 46.16 12.92 18.21
N ALA A 309 45.60 14.05 18.67
CA ALA A 309 46.35 15.29 18.89
C ALA A 309 46.93 15.48 20.31
N ARG A 310 46.82 14.49 21.22
CA ARG A 310 47.24 14.65 22.63
C ARG A 310 48.07 13.48 23.18
N LYS A 311 49.35 13.39 22.76
CA LYS A 311 50.49 12.86 23.57
C LYS A 311 51.85 12.99 22.88
N SER A 312 52.52 14.13 23.08
CA SER A 312 53.95 14.12 23.46
C SER A 312 54.33 15.47 24.08
N SER A 313 54.98 15.44 25.25
CA SER A 313 55.52 16.65 25.91
C SER A 313 56.68 16.27 26.83
N SER A 314 57.86 16.83 26.58
CA SER A 314 59.06 16.90 27.45
C SER A 314 60.25 17.50 26.65
N PRO A 315 61.22 18.18 27.28
CA PRO A 315 61.27 19.64 27.04
C PRO A 315 62.67 20.26 26.73
N GLN A 316 62.63 21.59 26.50
CA GLN A 316 63.71 22.59 26.66
C GLN A 316 64.91 22.62 25.67
N ARG A 317 65.02 23.74 24.94
CA ARG A 317 66.11 24.72 25.16
C ARG A 317 65.73 26.13 24.72
N LEU A 318 66.24 27.12 25.45
CA LEU A 318 66.07 28.56 25.22
C LEU A 318 67.20 29.12 24.34
N LEU A 319 66.92 30.16 23.54
CA LEU A 319 67.57 31.49 23.59
C LEU A 319 66.92 32.44 22.53
N PRO A 320 67.00 33.79 22.69
CA PRO A 320 66.17 34.74 21.93
C PRO A 320 66.91 35.48 20.80
N GLY A 321 66.15 36.18 19.95
CA GLY A 321 66.63 37.17 18.97
C GLY A 321 65.52 38.16 18.57
N GLU A 322 65.86 39.45 18.49
CA GLU A 322 64.93 40.58 18.30
C GLU A 322 64.58 40.85 16.82
N GLY A 323 63.55 41.67 16.53
CA GLY A 323 63.34 42.17 15.15
C GLY A 323 61.97 42.76 14.78
N THR A 324 61.64 43.93 15.32
CA THR A 324 60.72 44.98 14.80
C THR A 324 60.10 44.83 13.38
N GLY A 325 58.78 45.10 13.24
CA GLY A 325 58.17 45.41 11.92
C GLY A 325 56.64 45.53 11.88
N GLN A 326 56.10 46.75 12.02
CA GLN A 326 54.71 47.16 11.70
C GLN A 326 54.75 48.15 10.51
N PRO A 327 53.61 48.58 9.92
CA PRO A 327 52.46 47.86 9.37
C PRO A 327 52.23 48.27 7.88
N LYS A 328 51.12 47.87 7.24
CA LYS A 328 50.50 48.69 6.17
C LYS A 328 49.01 48.40 5.94
N HIS A 329 48.20 49.45 6.01
CA HIS A 329 46.80 49.51 5.56
C HIS A 329 46.71 49.40 4.02
N THR A 330 45.58 48.88 3.52
CA THR A 330 44.65 49.63 2.64
C THR A 330 43.32 48.88 2.46
N GLU A 331 42.24 49.46 2.97
CA GLU A 331 40.87 49.44 2.41
C GLU A 331 40.71 50.76 1.60
N PRO A 332 39.70 50.96 0.70
CA PRO A 332 38.28 51.05 1.11
C PRO A 332 37.15 50.71 0.08
N ASP A 333 35.90 50.68 0.59
CA ASP A 333 34.56 51.02 -0.01
C ASP A 333 34.12 50.40 -1.38
N GLU A 334 32.84 50.11 -1.70
CA GLU A 334 31.50 50.70 -1.43
C GLU A 334 30.45 49.54 -1.28
N GLN A 335 29.36 49.53 -0.48
CA GLN A 335 28.12 50.36 -0.42
C GLN A 335 27.39 50.50 -1.79
N GLU A 336 26.06 50.46 -2.02
CA GLU A 336 24.78 50.21 -1.29
C GLU A 336 23.65 49.97 -2.37
N ALA A 337 22.39 49.51 -2.16
CA ALA A 337 21.67 48.91 -1.02
C ALA A 337 20.59 47.83 -1.44
N PRO A 338 19.23 48.02 -1.49
CA PRO A 338 18.31 46.90 -1.12
C PRO A 338 17.03 46.64 -2.00
N ASP A 339 16.27 45.60 -1.58
CA ASP A 339 14.82 45.31 -1.71
C ASP A 339 13.97 45.82 -2.89
N GLU A 340 13.26 44.90 -3.55
CA GLU A 340 11.91 45.16 -4.09
C GLU A 340 10.91 44.04 -3.71
N HIS A 341 9.81 44.47 -3.07
CA HIS A 341 8.64 43.67 -2.71
C HIS A 341 7.46 44.09 -3.61
N GLU A 342 7.01 43.24 -4.52
CA GLU A 342 5.73 43.37 -5.25
C GLU A 342 5.28 41.98 -5.76
N SER A 343 4.01 41.66 -6.06
CA SER A 343 2.70 42.15 -5.59
C SER A 343 1.67 41.12 -6.10
N SER A 344 0.61 40.80 -5.34
CA SER A 344 -0.45 39.89 -5.83
C SER A 344 -1.37 40.59 -6.84
N PRO A 345 -1.89 39.91 -7.87
CA PRO A 345 -2.88 40.49 -8.78
C PRO A 345 -4.26 40.61 -8.10
N PRO A 346 -5.08 41.61 -8.47
CA PRO A 346 -6.35 41.89 -7.80
C PRO A 346 -7.53 41.04 -8.29
N GLU A 347 -8.50 40.82 -7.41
CA GLU A 347 -9.88 40.55 -7.80
C GLU A 347 -10.54 41.87 -8.25
N ASP A 348 -11.36 41.84 -9.31
CA ASP A 348 -12.33 42.91 -9.54
C ASP A 348 -13.67 42.37 -10.06
N THR A 349 -14.75 43.04 -9.68
CA THR A 349 -16.12 42.52 -9.68
C THR A 349 -17.03 43.25 -10.67
N THR A 350 -17.79 42.51 -11.49
CA THR A 350 -19.00 43.05 -12.11
C THR A 350 -20.17 42.05 -12.19
N LEU A 351 -21.12 42.25 -11.28
CA LEU A 351 -22.59 42.32 -11.50
C LEU A 351 -23.40 41.08 -11.99
N TYR A 352 -24.38 40.74 -11.16
CA TYR A 352 -25.47 39.76 -11.34
C TYR A 352 -26.48 40.11 -12.46
N PRO A 353 -27.30 39.12 -12.90
CA PRO A 353 -28.68 39.03 -12.38
C PRO A 353 -29.12 37.61 -11.94
N HIS A 354 -29.94 37.52 -10.90
CA HIS A 354 -30.52 36.28 -10.36
C HIS A 354 -31.84 35.85 -11.04
N PRO A 355 -32.18 34.54 -11.07
CA PRO A 355 -33.55 34.03 -11.08
C PRO A 355 -34.09 33.75 -9.64
N PRO A 356 -35.42 33.61 -9.45
CA PRO A 356 -36.05 33.80 -8.13
C PRO A 356 -36.07 32.58 -7.21
N ALA A 357 -36.11 32.83 -5.90
CA ALA A 357 -36.19 31.82 -4.85
C ALA A 357 -37.63 31.34 -4.57
N THR A 358 -37.83 30.02 -4.48
CA THR A 358 -39.04 29.39 -3.92
C THR A 358 -38.96 29.32 -2.39
N GLN A 359 -39.97 29.86 -1.72
CA GLN A 359 -40.07 29.87 -0.26
C GLN A 359 -40.56 28.51 0.28
N PHE A 360 -39.89 27.98 1.30
CA PHE A 360 -40.43 26.93 2.16
C PHE A 360 -40.65 27.50 3.57
N PRO A 361 -41.87 27.44 4.13
CA PRO A 361 -42.13 27.99 5.46
C PRO A 361 -41.59 27.07 6.56
N GLN A 362 -40.77 27.65 7.42
CA GLN A 362 -40.25 27.06 8.64
C GLN A 362 -41.34 27.07 9.72
N ASN A 363 -41.74 25.91 10.26
CA ASN A 363 -42.69 25.82 11.36
C ASN A 363 -42.05 25.23 12.62
N ASN A 364 -42.51 25.66 13.79
CA ASN A 364 -41.69 25.65 15.01
C ASN A 364 -42.42 25.02 16.21
N HIS A 365 -41.74 24.12 16.94
CA HIS A 365 -42.02 23.67 18.33
C HIS A 365 -43.28 22.81 18.61
N PRO A 366 -43.41 22.11 19.79
CA PRO A 366 -42.41 21.73 20.82
C PRO A 366 -42.48 20.23 21.29
N HIS A 367 -41.72 19.91 22.35
CA HIS A 367 -41.58 18.62 23.06
C HIS A 367 -42.85 17.87 23.53
N GLY A 368 -42.70 16.54 23.63
CA GLY A 368 -43.39 15.66 24.60
C GLY A 368 -42.73 14.26 24.67
N GLN A 369 -42.42 13.74 25.87
CA GLN A 369 -41.90 12.36 26.05
C GLN A 369 -43.03 11.33 26.37
N PRO A 370 -42.78 10.10 26.89
CA PRO A 370 -43.00 8.89 26.11
C PRO A 370 -44.13 8.00 26.67
N TYR A 371 -44.65 7.05 25.89
CA TYR A 371 -45.48 5.97 26.44
C TYR A 371 -45.31 4.63 25.71
N THR A 372 -45.83 3.57 26.32
CA THR A 372 -45.17 2.25 26.38
C THR A 372 -45.92 1.07 25.75
N GLY A 373 -45.18 0.20 25.06
CA GLY A 373 -45.45 -1.25 24.95
C GLY A 373 -46.41 -1.72 23.84
N PRO A 374 -46.60 -3.05 23.67
CA PRO A 374 -46.03 -4.16 24.44
C PRO A 374 -44.95 -4.97 23.68
N ALA A 375 -44.24 -5.84 24.42
CA ALA A 375 -43.11 -6.62 23.92
C ALA A 375 -43.50 -7.94 23.24
N ALA A 376 -42.71 -8.34 22.24
CA ALA A 376 -42.60 -9.74 21.79
C ALA A 376 -41.31 -10.34 22.35
N GLN A 377 -41.43 -11.32 23.25
CA GLN A 377 -40.29 -12.05 23.80
C GLN A 377 -39.86 -13.15 22.82
N HIS A 378 -38.61 -13.14 22.37
CA HIS A 378 -37.95 -14.37 21.91
C HIS A 378 -36.48 -14.39 22.34
N MET A 379 -36.10 -15.48 23.00
CA MET A 379 -34.76 -15.71 23.53
C MET A 379 -33.84 -16.23 22.41
N ASN A 380 -32.66 -15.62 22.23
CA ASN A 380 -31.40 -16.37 22.31
C ASN A 380 -30.19 -15.44 22.40
N ASN A 381 -29.16 -15.82 23.16
CA ASN A 381 -27.91 -15.08 23.29
C ASN A 381 -26.72 -16.08 23.31
N PRO A 382 -25.78 -16.04 22.35
CA PRO A 382 -24.62 -16.92 22.37
C PRO A 382 -23.64 -16.55 23.49
N GLN A 383 -23.32 -17.51 24.36
CA GLN A 383 -22.35 -17.32 25.44
C GLN A 383 -20.90 -17.32 24.90
N ARG A 384 -20.04 -16.51 25.51
CA ARG A 384 -18.57 -16.65 25.40
C ARG A 384 -18.10 -17.97 26.03
N PRO A 385 -17.21 -18.74 25.39
CA PRO A 385 -16.34 -19.69 26.09
C PRO A 385 -15.23 -18.95 26.86
N GLY A 386 -14.97 -19.37 28.09
CA GLY A 386 -13.86 -18.86 28.91
C GLY A 386 -12.54 -19.62 28.69
N GLN A 387 -11.45 -19.03 29.17
CA GLN A 387 -10.09 -19.58 29.11
C GLN A 387 -9.93 -20.87 29.93
N ARG A 388 -9.10 -21.83 29.46
CA ARG A 388 -8.31 -22.68 30.38
C ARG A 388 -7.07 -23.30 29.72
N ALA A 389 -6.02 -23.40 30.55
CA ALA A 389 -4.84 -24.26 30.47
C ALA A 389 -3.93 -24.19 29.23
N GLN A 390 -2.72 -23.64 29.44
CA GLN A 390 -1.51 -24.11 28.75
C GLN A 390 -1.21 -25.54 29.21
N GLU A 391 -0.85 -26.42 28.27
CA GLU A 391 0.01 -27.57 28.58
C GLU A 391 1.17 -27.63 27.58
N ASN A 392 2.29 -28.13 28.09
CA ASN A 392 3.63 -28.00 27.55
C ASN A 392 3.93 -29.15 26.55
N TRP A 393 4.49 -28.84 25.39
CA TRP A 393 5.05 -29.85 24.48
C TRP A 393 6.53 -29.53 24.23
N GLU A 394 7.34 -29.84 25.23
CA GLU A 394 8.76 -30.13 25.00
C GLU A 394 8.87 -31.52 24.37
N GLY A 395 9.85 -31.70 23.49
CA GLY A 395 10.02 -32.94 22.74
C GLY A 395 10.64 -34.06 23.55
N THR A 396 10.39 -35.29 23.12
CA THR A 396 11.18 -36.46 23.50
C THR A 396 11.41 -37.31 22.26
N GLU A 397 12.67 -37.50 21.88
CA GLU A 397 13.05 -38.58 20.98
C GLU A 397 12.79 -39.91 21.69
N GLU A 398 12.20 -40.90 21.01
CA GLU A 398 12.32 -42.29 21.46
C GLU A 398 12.80 -43.20 20.33
N VAL A 399 13.85 -43.96 20.66
CA VAL A 399 14.69 -44.71 19.74
C VAL A 399 14.12 -46.11 19.53
N ALA A 400 14.21 -46.64 18.31
CA ALA A 400 13.77 -48.00 18.01
C ALA A 400 14.58 -49.06 18.81
N PRO A 401 13.93 -50.07 19.40
CA PRO A 401 14.61 -51.07 20.21
C PRO A 401 15.42 -52.05 19.33
N ALA A 402 16.73 -52.09 19.54
CA ALA A 402 17.61 -53.10 18.96
C ALA A 402 17.44 -54.47 19.65
N GLN A 403 17.60 -55.55 18.89
CA GLN A 403 17.57 -56.92 19.40
C GLN A 403 18.93 -57.34 19.99
N THR A 404 18.89 -58.37 20.84
CA THR A 404 19.91 -58.79 21.81
C THR A 404 21.16 -59.50 21.26
N LYS A 405 22.22 -59.52 22.10
CA LYS A 405 23.47 -60.32 22.09
C LYS A 405 24.58 -59.79 21.17
N GLU A 406 25.87 -59.90 21.56
CA GLU A 406 26.47 -60.59 22.72
C GLU A 406 26.70 -59.72 23.97
#